data_AF-A0A8T4P1J3-F1
#
_entry.id   AF-A0A8T4P1J3-F1
#
_cell.length_a   1.000
_cell.length_b   1.000
_cell.length_c   1.000
_cell.angle_alpha   90.00
_cell.angle_beta   90.00
_cell.angle_gamma   90.00
#
_symmetry.space_group_name_H-M   'P 1'
#
loop_
_entity.id
_entity.type
_entity.pdbx_description
1 polymer ?
#
loop_
_entity_poly.entity_id
_entity_poly.type
_entity_poly.pdbx_seq_one_letter_code
_entity_poly.pdbx_strand_id
1 'polypeptide(L)'
;MEKTGAGIMSKISSKRNIYIKQNQVIAKRGDSMVCNCNYNKIKLLYKLSVLSAFVEKHAIRDAEKDSHPLCAEECKELKQDLERHIEKLRLAVEGLSREGKFG
;
A
#
# COMPACT_ATOMS: atom_id res chain seq x y z
N MET A 1 -23.37 31.61 44.87
CA MET A 1 -22.08 31.75 44.13
C MET A 1 -22.21 30.99 42.82
N GLU A 2 -22.83 31.61 41.82
CA GLU A 2 -23.00 31.02 40.49
C GLU A 2 -21.77 31.34 39.64
N LYS A 3 -20.88 30.36 39.49
CA LYS A 3 -19.89 30.40 38.44
C LYS A 3 -20.20 29.29 37.45
N THR A 4 -19.97 29.62 36.18
CA THR A 4 -19.47 28.70 35.14
C THR A 4 -20.45 27.86 34.32
N GLY A 5 -21.58 28.41 33.89
CA GLY A 5 -22.26 27.94 32.66
C GLY A 5 -21.55 28.40 31.37
N ALA A 6 -21.21 29.69 31.28
CA ALA A 6 -20.61 30.29 30.09
C ALA A 6 -19.18 29.78 29.77
N GLY A 7 -18.38 29.48 30.80
CA GLY A 7 -17.00 29.00 30.63
C GLY A 7 -16.90 27.56 30.09
N ILE A 8 -17.92 26.73 30.31
CA ILE A 8 -17.98 25.35 29.80
C ILE A 8 -18.36 25.37 28.32
N MET A 9 -19.35 26.19 27.95
CA MET A 9 -19.80 26.34 26.55
C MET A 9 -18.72 26.95 25.63
N SER A 10 -17.93 27.90 26.13
CA SER A 10 -16.78 28.47 25.41
C SER A 10 -15.70 27.41 25.11
N LYS A 11 -15.37 26.55 26.09
CA LYS A 11 -14.39 25.47 25.91
C LYS A 11 -14.85 24.40 24.92
N ILE A 12 -16.14 24.09 24.88
CA ILE A 12 -16.71 23.12 23.92
C ILE A 12 -16.69 23.68 22.50
N SER A 13 -17.00 24.96 22.32
CA SER A 13 -16.96 25.64 21.02
C SER A 13 -15.54 25.71 20.44
N SER A 14 -14.54 26.09 21.26
CA SER A 14 -13.13 26.06 20.82
C SER A 14 -12.62 24.65 20.53
N LYS A 15 -13.01 23.63 21.32
CA LYS A 15 -12.63 22.24 21.04
C LYS A 15 -13.24 21.72 19.74
N ARG A 16 -14.50 22.04 19.43
CA ARG A 16 -15.11 21.70 18.13
C ARG A 16 -14.39 22.40 16.98
N ASN A 17 -14.02 23.66 17.13
CA ASN A 17 -13.32 24.42 16.09
C ASN A 17 -11.90 23.86 15.83
N ILE A 18 -11.21 23.38 16.87
CA ILE A 18 -9.93 22.65 16.75
C ILE A 18 -10.14 21.30 16.04
N TYR A 19 -11.20 20.54 16.40
CA TYR A 19 -11.50 19.24 15.77
C TYR A 19 -11.85 19.39 14.29
N ILE A 20 -12.62 20.44 13.92
CA ILE A 20 -12.98 20.75 12.54
C ILE A 20 -11.73 21.19 11.75
N LYS A 21 -10.86 22.03 12.34
CA LYS A 21 -9.58 22.40 11.71
C LYS A 21 -8.66 21.20 11.55
N GLN A 22 -8.53 20.32 12.53
CA GLN A 22 -7.74 19.09 12.44
C GLN A 22 -8.27 18.17 11.33
N ASN A 23 -9.60 18.00 11.21
CA ASN A 23 -10.20 17.21 10.14
C ASN A 23 -10.03 17.85 8.75
N GLN A 24 -10.03 19.18 8.63
CA GLN A 24 -9.65 19.85 7.38
C GLN A 24 -8.16 19.68 7.04
N VAL A 25 -7.25 19.63 8.02
CA VAL A 25 -5.83 19.33 7.79
C VAL A 25 -5.62 17.86 7.41
N ILE A 26 -6.40 16.94 7.97
CA ILE A 26 -6.37 15.51 7.60
C ILE A 26 -6.90 15.32 6.18
N ALA A 27 -7.97 16.02 5.79
CA ALA A 27 -8.46 16.01 4.40
C ALA A 27 -7.42 16.56 3.41
N LYS A 28 -6.64 17.59 3.80
CA LYS A 28 -5.54 18.13 2.97
C LYS A 28 -4.29 17.24 2.89
N ARG A 29 -4.21 16.15 3.66
CA ARG A 29 -3.14 15.14 3.50
C ARG A 29 -3.50 14.06 2.48
N GLY A 30 -4.75 13.98 2.04
CA GLY A 30 -5.19 13.10 0.94
C GLY A 30 -4.72 13.56 -0.44
N ASP A 31 -4.43 14.85 -0.61
CA ASP A 31 -3.95 15.42 -1.88
C ASP A 31 -2.46 15.19 -2.15
N SER A 32 -1.72 14.57 -1.21
CA SER A 32 -0.37 14.04 -1.47
C SER A 32 -0.40 12.71 -2.23
N MET A 33 -1.58 12.21 -2.61
CA MET A 33 -1.74 11.09 -3.52
C MET A 33 -1.55 11.50 -4.99
N VAL A 34 -0.86 12.61 -5.25
CA VAL A 34 -0.28 12.90 -6.56
C VAL A 34 0.87 11.91 -6.80
N CYS A 35 0.49 10.75 -7.33
CA CYS A 35 1.02 10.23 -8.58
C CYS A 35 2.56 10.19 -8.71
N ASN A 36 3.31 9.83 -7.67
CA ASN A 36 4.65 9.32 -7.91
C ASN A 36 4.53 7.91 -8.49
N CYS A 37 4.22 7.85 -9.78
CA CYS A 37 4.04 6.62 -10.56
C CYS A 37 5.25 5.70 -10.37
N ASN A 38 6.45 6.25 -10.23
CA ASN A 38 7.68 5.48 -10.03
C ASN A 38 7.71 4.84 -8.64
N TYR A 39 7.43 5.61 -7.58
CA TYR A 39 7.31 5.08 -6.23
C TYR A 39 6.22 3.99 -6.14
N ASN A 40 5.06 4.21 -6.75
CA ASN A 40 3.97 3.24 -6.77
C ASN A 40 4.35 1.96 -7.52
N LYS A 41 5.05 2.07 -8.66
CA LYS A 41 5.58 0.92 -9.41
C LYS A 41 6.60 0.14 -8.59
N ILE A 42 7.55 0.81 -7.92
CA ILE A 42 8.54 0.15 -7.05
C ILE A 42 7.86 -0.54 -5.86
N LYS A 43 6.89 0.14 -5.22
CA LYS A 43 6.12 -0.44 -4.11
C LYS A 43 5.32 -1.66 -4.54
N LEU A 44 4.71 -1.62 -5.73
CA LEU A 44 3.98 -2.75 -6.30
C LEU A 44 4.94 -3.90 -6.64
N LEU A 45 6.10 -3.60 -7.24
CA LEU A 45 7.14 -4.57 -7.53
C LEU A 45 7.57 -5.32 -6.27
N TYR A 46 7.88 -4.59 -5.19
CA TYR A 46 8.23 -5.19 -3.90
C TYR A 46 7.13 -6.12 -3.37
N LYS A 47 5.86 -5.67 -3.41
CA LYS A 47 4.73 -6.49 -2.95
C LYS A 47 4.58 -7.78 -3.75
N LEU A 48 4.70 -7.71 -5.08
CA LEU A 48 4.61 -8.88 -5.95
C LEU A 48 5.77 -9.84 -5.69
N SER A 49 7.00 -9.33 -5.49
CA SER A 49 8.16 -10.17 -5.16
C SER A 49 7.99 -10.88 -3.82
N VAL A 50 7.47 -10.19 -2.79
CA VAL A 50 7.17 -10.81 -1.49
C VAL A 50 6.10 -11.89 -1.63
N LEU A 51 5.05 -11.63 -2.40
CA LEU A 51 3.99 -12.61 -2.63
C LEU A 51 4.50 -13.84 -3.39
N SER A 52 5.27 -13.65 -4.45
CA SER A 52 5.88 -14.76 -5.21
C SER A 52 6.79 -15.60 -4.31
N ALA A 53 7.63 -14.97 -3.48
CA ALA A 53 8.47 -15.66 -2.51
C ALA A 53 7.65 -16.42 -1.45
N PHE A 54 6.50 -15.88 -1.02
CA PHE A 54 5.60 -16.58 -0.11
C PHE A 54 5.02 -17.83 -0.75
N VAL A 55 4.52 -17.72 -1.98
CA VAL A 55 3.97 -18.87 -2.72
C VAL A 55 5.02 -19.97 -2.89
N GLU A 56 6.25 -19.60 -3.27
CA GLU A 56 7.35 -20.55 -3.44
C GLU A 56 7.79 -21.23 -2.13
N LYS A 57 7.94 -20.46 -1.05
CA LYS A 57 8.52 -20.97 0.20
C LYS A 57 7.50 -21.66 1.10
N HIS A 58 6.22 -21.29 0.98
CA HIS A 58 5.17 -21.75 1.89
C HIS A 58 4.05 -22.45 1.12
N ALA A 59 3.29 -21.74 0.28
CA ALA A 59 2.06 -22.28 -0.30
C ALA A 59 2.25 -23.61 -1.06
N ILE A 60 3.26 -23.68 -1.95
CA ILE A 60 3.57 -24.91 -2.70
C ILE A 60 4.00 -26.03 -1.74
N ARG A 61 4.88 -25.72 -0.78
CA ARG A 61 5.41 -26.71 0.16
C ARG A 61 4.34 -27.26 1.09
N ASP A 62 3.44 -26.42 1.56
CA ASP A 62 2.34 -26.81 2.43
C ASP A 62 1.34 -27.68 1.66
N ALA A 63 1.01 -27.32 0.41
CA ALA A 63 0.17 -28.15 -0.45
C ALA A 63 0.79 -29.52 -0.77
N GLU A 64 2.11 -29.57 -1.03
CA GLU A 64 2.85 -30.82 -1.24
C GLU A 64 2.88 -31.68 0.04
N LYS A 65 3.13 -31.05 1.19
CA LYS A 65 3.16 -31.73 2.50
C LYS A 65 1.81 -32.33 2.87
N ASP A 66 0.73 -31.61 2.59
CA ASP A 66 -0.64 -32.04 2.89
C ASP A 66 -1.23 -32.94 1.78
N SER A 67 -0.42 -33.37 0.81
CA SER A 67 -0.81 -34.27 -0.29
C SER A 67 -1.95 -33.74 -1.15
N HIS A 68 -1.93 -32.44 -1.44
CA HIS A 68 -2.88 -31.75 -2.33
C HIS A 68 -2.20 -31.36 -3.66
N PRO A 69 -1.99 -32.31 -4.59
CA PRO A 69 -1.20 -32.08 -5.80
C PRO A 69 -1.81 -31.03 -6.75
N LEU A 70 -3.15 -30.98 -6.87
CA LEU A 70 -3.81 -29.96 -7.69
C LEU A 70 -3.58 -28.55 -7.14
N CYS A 71 -3.68 -28.38 -5.82
CA CYS A 71 -3.41 -27.09 -5.15
C CYS A 71 -1.94 -26.68 -5.33
N ALA A 72 -1.01 -27.63 -5.25
CA ALA A 72 0.41 -27.37 -5.50
C ALA A 72 0.66 -26.89 -6.94
N GLU A 73 -0.01 -27.48 -7.94
CA GLU A 73 0.09 -27.02 -9.34
C GLU A 73 -0.55 -25.65 -9.57
N GLU A 74 -1.74 -25.38 -9.02
CA GLU A 74 -2.34 -24.05 -9.08
C GLU A 74 -1.42 -22.98 -8.46
N CYS A 75 -0.74 -23.31 -7.35
CA CYS A 75 0.24 -22.42 -6.73
C CYS A 75 1.49 -22.22 -7.60
N LYS A 76 1.95 -23.25 -8.33
CA LYS A 76 3.06 -23.14 -9.29
C LYS A 76 2.68 -22.26 -10.49
N GLU A 77 1.47 -22.42 -11.04
CA GLU A 77 0.95 -21.56 -12.09
C GLU A 77 0.86 -20.10 -11.62
N LEU A 78 0.27 -19.87 -10.43
CA LEU A 78 0.21 -18.55 -9.82
C LEU A 78 1.60 -17.92 -9.66
N LYS A 79 2.61 -18.70 -9.22
CA LYS A 79 3.99 -18.22 -9.11
C LYS A 79 4.52 -17.76 -10.47
N GLN A 80 4.33 -18.56 -11.53
CA GLN A 80 4.77 -18.20 -12.88
C GLN A 80 4.09 -16.92 -13.38
N ASP A 81 2.80 -16.75 -13.10
CA ASP A 81 2.05 -15.55 -13.44
C ASP A 81 2.63 -14.31 -12.73
N LEU A 82 2.90 -14.44 -11.42
CA LEU A 82 3.52 -13.39 -10.62
C LEU A 82 4.91 -13.02 -11.16
N GLU A 83 5.75 -14.00 -11.51
CA GLU A 83 7.07 -13.76 -12.11
C GLU A 83 6.98 -13.00 -13.43
N ARG A 84 6.03 -13.36 -14.31
CA ARG A 84 5.78 -12.63 -15.57
C ARG A 84 5.37 -11.18 -15.31
N HIS A 85 4.54 -10.93 -14.29
CA HIS A 85 4.12 -9.57 -13.95
C HIS A 85 5.23 -8.75 -13.28
N ILE A 86 6.03 -9.38 -12.42
CA ILE A 86 7.22 -8.79 -11.79
C ILE A 86 8.19 -8.31 -12.88
N GLU A 87 8.50 -9.16 -13.86
CA GLU A 87 9.46 -8.80 -14.91
C GLU A 87 8.95 -7.64 -15.78
N LYS A 88 7.68 -7.68 -16.20
CA LYS A 88 7.05 -6.55 -16.93
C LYS A 88 7.16 -5.24 -16.15
N LEU A 89 6.91 -5.28 -14.85
CA LEU A 89 6.95 -4.09 -13.99
C LEU A 89 8.40 -3.63 -13.75
N ARG A 90 9.34 -4.56 -13.61
CA ARG A 90 10.78 -4.27 -13.47
C ARG A 90 11.30 -3.54 -14.71
N LEU A 91 11.01 -4.05 -15.90
CA LEU A 91 11.36 -3.40 -17.17
C LEU A 91 10.76 -2.00 -17.27
N ALA A 92 9.51 -1.80 -16.84
CA ALA A 92 8.87 -0.49 -16.81
C ALA A 92 9.54 0.48 -15.84
N VAL A 93 10.04 0.01 -14.69
CA VAL A 93 10.79 0.84 -13.72
C VAL A 93 12.21 1.17 -14.24
N GLU A 94 12.89 0.20 -14.84
CA GLU A 94 14.23 0.39 -15.41
C GLU A 94 14.22 1.33 -16.62
N GLY A 95 13.22 1.23 -17.49
CA GLY A 95 13.05 2.12 -18.65
C GLY A 95 12.94 3.60 -18.24
N LEU A 96 12.16 3.89 -17.19
CA LEU A 96 11.99 5.26 -16.66
C LEU A 96 13.28 5.81 -16.04
N SER A 97 14.13 4.95 -15.47
CA SER A 97 15.43 5.35 -14.93
C SER A 97 16.43 5.78 -16.02
N ARG A 98 16.17 5.43 -17.29
CA ARG A 98 16.98 5.87 -18.44
C ARG A 98 16.53 7.23 -18.99
N GLU A 99 15.23 7.55 -18.89
CA GLU A 99 14.66 8.82 -19.38
C GLU A 99 15.10 10.03 -18.54
N GLY A 100 15.39 9.85 -17.25
CA GLY A 100 15.87 10.91 -16.36
C GLY A 100 17.35 11.29 -16.49
N LYS A 101 18.11 10.69 -17.42
CA LYS A 101 19.56 10.94 -17.60
C LYS A 101 19.92 11.95 -18.70
N PHE A 102 18.92 12.60 -19.31
CA PHE A 102 19.12 13.64 -20.34
C PHE A 102 18.40 14.97 -20.00
N GLY A 103 18.10 15.22 -18.73
CA GLY A 103 17.56 16.50 -18.25
C GLY A 103 18.67 17.47 -17.89
#